data_AF-A0A9W6RT64-F1
#
_entry.id   AF-A0A9W6RT64-F1
#
_cell.length_a   1.000
_cell.length_b   1.000
_cell.length_c   1.000
_cell.angle_alpha   90.00
_cell.angle_beta   90.00
_cell.angle_gamma   90.00
#
_symmetry.space_group_name_H-M   'P 1'
#
loop_
_entity.id
_entity.type
_entity.pdbx_description
1 polymer ?
#
loop_
_entity_poly.entity_id
_entity_poly.type
_entity_poly.pdbx_seq_one_letter_code
_entity_poly.pdbx_strand_id
1 'polypeptide(L)'
;MPENHAGHAHDGHDHPHPHGGTAPVLRLPAGGRPLTPAEVRNKVFATVRVREGYDMAQVDEFLDLVEATLDQVLRENAELRTRPAPSPASDGAPRLTRHAAERTVTMARQQAEEIIADARERAEAAQREALTYGGRIREGLQDQIRQLRALLIELEKKTTLITDLGPPSGRPAPNTRLGDVS
;
A
#
# COMPACT_ATOMS: atom_id res chain seq x y z
N MET A 1 51.94 39.37 2.51
CA MET A 1 52.12 40.83 2.47
C MET A 1 52.92 41.19 1.23
N PRO A 2 52.73 42.38 0.63
CA PRO A 2 51.60 43.30 0.80
C PRO A 2 50.48 42.91 -0.21
N GLU A 3 49.50 43.70 -0.67
CA GLU A 3 49.03 45.07 -0.36
C GLU A 3 47.51 45.06 -0.08
N ASN A 4 47.01 46.19 0.42
CA ASN A 4 45.64 46.68 0.19
C ASN A 4 45.69 47.79 -0.87
N HIS A 5 44.66 47.96 -1.68
CA HIS A 5 44.30 49.27 -2.24
C HIS A 5 42.80 49.51 -2.05
N ALA A 6 42.45 50.70 -1.58
CA ALA A 6 41.15 51.02 -1.02
C ALA A 6 40.26 51.82 -1.97
N GLY A 7 38.94 51.69 -1.78
CA GLY A 7 37.99 52.77 -2.00
C GLY A 7 37.30 52.84 -3.36
N HIS A 8 36.03 52.44 -3.38
CA HIS A 8 35.02 53.29 -4.02
C HIS A 8 33.69 53.27 -3.27
N ALA A 9 33.00 54.41 -3.30
CA ALA A 9 31.82 54.65 -2.48
C ALA A 9 30.61 53.84 -2.97
N HIS A 10 29.86 53.29 -2.02
CA HIS A 10 28.50 52.82 -2.25
C HIS A 10 27.59 54.06 -2.31
N ASP A 11 27.36 54.59 -3.51
CA ASP A 11 26.35 55.63 -3.74
C ASP A 11 25.22 55.08 -4.63
N GLY A 12 24.00 55.51 -4.37
CA GLY A 12 22.79 54.78 -4.75
C GLY A 12 22.58 54.69 -6.26
N HIS A 13 22.68 53.49 -6.82
CA HIS A 13 22.04 53.17 -8.11
C HIS A 13 20.75 52.40 -7.87
N ASP A 14 19.67 53.18 -7.94
CA ASP A 14 18.28 52.77 -8.04
C ASP A 14 18.14 51.55 -8.98
N HIS A 15 17.52 50.48 -8.48
CA HIS A 15 17.32 49.23 -9.23
C HIS A 15 15.86 49.18 -9.71
N PRO A 16 15.54 49.68 -10.93
CA PRO A 16 14.21 49.52 -11.47
C PRO A 16 13.95 48.04 -11.77
N HIS A 17 12.86 47.53 -11.18
CA HIS A 17 12.39 46.16 -11.33
C HIS A 17 12.12 45.77 -12.80
N PRO A 18 12.21 44.46 -13.14
CA PRO A 18 11.96 44.01 -14.51
C PRO A 18 10.46 44.12 -14.85
N HIS A 19 10.12 45.01 -15.78
CA HIS A 19 8.78 45.03 -16.37
C HIS A 19 8.62 43.90 -17.37
N GLY A 20 7.74 42.94 -17.06
CA GLY A 20 7.42 41.82 -17.94
C GLY A 20 6.76 42.30 -19.23
N GLY A 21 7.48 42.14 -20.35
CA GLY A 21 6.89 42.27 -21.68
C GLY A 21 6.07 41.02 -22.02
N THR A 22 4.74 41.14 -22.04
CA THR A 22 3.88 40.09 -22.59
C THR A 22 4.17 39.91 -24.08
N ALA A 23 4.81 38.80 -24.45
CA ALA A 23 4.93 38.39 -25.83
C ALA A 23 3.54 38.24 -26.48
N PRO A 24 3.36 38.62 -27.76
CA PRO A 24 2.09 38.47 -28.45
C PRO A 24 1.77 36.98 -28.62
N VAL A 25 0.85 36.46 -27.80
CA VAL A 25 0.39 35.07 -27.87
C VAL A 25 -0.23 34.81 -29.24
N LEU A 26 0.36 33.89 -30.02
CA LEU A 26 -0.18 33.47 -31.30
C LEU A 26 -1.53 32.78 -31.08
N ARG A 27 -2.62 33.54 -31.24
CA ARG A 27 -3.98 33.00 -31.14
C ARG A 27 -4.30 32.23 -32.42
N LEU A 28 -4.68 30.96 -32.27
CA LEU A 28 -5.17 30.15 -33.41
C LEU A 28 -6.36 30.84 -34.08
N PRO A 29 -6.53 30.69 -35.41
CA PRO A 29 -7.64 31.29 -36.15
C PRO A 29 -9.00 30.88 -35.55
N ALA A 30 -9.96 31.82 -35.59
CA ALA A 30 -11.29 31.62 -35.03
C ALA A 30 -11.96 30.40 -35.67
N GLY A 31 -12.18 29.36 -34.86
CA GLY A 31 -12.63 28.04 -35.32
C GLY A 31 -11.78 26.87 -34.82
N GLY A 32 -10.60 27.12 -34.22
CA GLY A 32 -9.78 26.07 -33.61
C GLY A 32 -9.16 25.09 -34.62
N ARG A 33 -9.18 25.44 -35.91
CA ARG A 33 -8.51 24.66 -36.95
C ARG A 33 -6.99 24.73 -36.76
N PRO A 34 -6.25 23.64 -37.05
CA PRO A 34 -4.81 23.71 -37.17
C PRO A 34 -4.40 24.81 -38.15
N LEU A 35 -3.25 25.43 -37.91
CA LEU A 35 -2.60 26.26 -38.91
C LEU A 35 -2.36 25.45 -40.18
N THR A 36 -2.38 26.11 -41.33
CA THR A 36 -1.94 25.54 -42.60
C THR A 36 -0.49 25.96 -42.91
N PRO A 37 0.26 25.17 -43.69
CA PRO A 37 1.61 25.52 -44.16
C PRO A 37 1.68 26.95 -44.73
N ALA A 38 0.74 27.29 -45.61
CA ALA A 38 0.62 28.63 -46.19
C ALA A 38 0.32 29.74 -45.15
N GLU A 39 -0.37 29.47 -44.04
CA GLU A 39 -0.57 30.45 -42.97
C GLU A 39 0.69 30.68 -42.12
N VAL A 40 1.59 29.70 -42.05
CA VAL A 40 2.93 29.83 -41.45
C VAL A 40 3.81 30.68 -42.37
N ARG A 41 3.88 30.33 -43.66
CA ARG A 41 4.71 31.03 -44.65
C ARG A 41 4.34 32.50 -44.86
N ASN A 42 3.06 32.84 -44.80
CA ASN A 42 2.58 34.22 -44.96
C ASN A 42 2.65 35.05 -43.65
N LYS A 43 3.26 34.53 -42.58
CA LYS A 43 3.26 35.17 -41.26
C LYS A 43 4.39 36.20 -41.13
N VAL A 44 4.06 37.47 -41.32
CA VAL A 44 5.00 38.58 -41.02
C VAL A 44 5.00 38.89 -39.52
N PHE A 45 6.17 38.82 -38.88
CA PHE A 45 6.38 39.28 -37.51
C PHE A 45 6.67 40.79 -37.46
N ALA A 46 6.15 41.49 -36.45
CA ALA A 46 6.41 42.91 -36.26
C ALA A 46 7.81 43.14 -35.67
N THR A 47 8.65 43.92 -36.35
CA THR A 47 10.00 44.24 -35.87
C THR A 47 9.96 45.17 -34.66
N VAL A 48 10.10 44.62 -33.46
CA VAL A 48 10.25 45.42 -32.23
C VAL A 48 11.65 46.01 -32.19
N ARG A 49 11.77 47.32 -32.44
CA ARG A 49 12.99 48.05 -32.12
C ARG A 49 13.12 48.16 -30.60
N VAL A 50 14.34 47.87 -30.12
CA VAL A 50 14.87 47.98 -28.74
C VAL A 50 14.96 46.64 -27.97
N ARG A 51 16.19 46.10 -28.03
CA ARG A 51 16.84 45.06 -27.19
C ARG A 51 16.34 43.61 -27.34
N GLU A 52 17.32 42.72 -27.55
CA GLU A 52 17.21 41.27 -27.75
C GLU A 52 16.23 40.84 -28.85
N GLY A 53 16.60 41.17 -30.09
CA GLY A 53 15.91 40.72 -31.29
C GLY A 53 16.44 39.36 -31.77
N TYR A 54 15.52 38.47 -32.14
CA TYR A 54 15.83 37.23 -32.87
C TYR A 54 16.50 37.53 -34.20
N ASP A 55 17.42 36.64 -34.65
CA ASP A 55 17.92 36.70 -36.01
C ASP A 55 16.78 36.34 -36.98
N MET A 56 16.42 37.30 -37.85
CA MET A 56 15.35 37.12 -38.82
C MET A 56 15.62 35.93 -39.75
N ALA A 57 16.89 35.68 -40.13
CA ALA A 57 17.23 34.54 -40.99
C ALA A 57 17.00 33.20 -40.27
N GLN A 58 17.28 33.14 -38.96
CA GLN A 58 17.03 31.96 -38.14
C GLN A 58 15.52 31.74 -37.89
N VAL A 59 14.74 32.83 -37.78
CA VAL A 59 13.28 32.76 -37.69
C VAL A 59 12.69 32.25 -39.00
N ASP A 60 13.16 32.73 -40.15
CA ASP A 60 12.71 32.28 -41.46
C ASP A 60 13.04 30.79 -41.70
N GLU A 61 14.27 30.35 -41.39
CA GLU A 61 14.66 28.93 -41.45
C GLU A 61 13.79 28.03 -40.55
N PHE A 62 13.45 28.52 -39.34
CA PHE A 62 12.55 27.81 -38.45
C PHE A 62 11.10 27.75 -38.98
N LEU A 63 10.61 28.81 -39.63
CA LEU A 63 9.29 28.81 -40.26
C LEU A 63 9.22 27.83 -41.44
N ASP A 64 10.25 27.75 -42.28
CA ASP A 64 10.34 26.77 -43.38
C ASP A 64 10.29 25.32 -42.86
N LEU A 65 11.01 25.04 -41.76
CA LEU A 65 10.98 23.72 -41.11
C LEU A 65 9.59 23.39 -40.52
N VAL A 66 8.93 24.37 -39.91
CA VAL A 66 7.56 24.21 -39.40
C VAL A 66 6.56 24.03 -40.55
N GLU A 67 6.72 24.75 -41.66
CA GLU A 67 5.90 24.60 -42.87
C GLU A 67 5.99 23.17 -43.41
N ALA A 68 7.21 22.67 -43.65
CA ALA A 68 7.44 21.31 -44.15
C ALA A 68 6.91 20.22 -43.21
N THR A 69 7.14 20.36 -41.91
CA THR A 69 6.66 19.40 -40.89
C THR A 69 5.13 19.37 -40.84
N LEU A 70 4.48 20.53 -40.89
CA LEU A 70 3.04 20.66 -40.87
C LEU A 70 2.40 20.08 -42.15
N ASP A 71 3.04 20.29 -43.30
CA ASP A 71 2.60 19.75 -44.59
C ASP A 71 2.69 18.21 -44.60
N GLN A 72 3.78 17.63 -44.05
CA GLN A 72 3.90 16.19 -43.83
C GLN A 72 2.82 15.65 -42.89
N VAL A 73 2.64 16.25 -41.71
CA VAL A 73 1.64 15.81 -40.72
C VAL A 73 0.22 15.91 -41.27
N LEU A 74 -0.10 16.90 -42.10
CA LEU A 74 -1.41 17.01 -42.75
C LEU A 74 -1.62 15.94 -43.83
N ARG A 75 -0.58 15.60 -44.61
CA ARG A 75 -0.63 14.49 -45.59
C ARG A 75 -0.80 13.14 -44.88
N GLU A 76 0.01 12.86 -43.87
CA GLU A 76 -0.11 11.64 -43.05
C GLU A 76 -1.50 11.53 -42.39
N ASN A 77 -2.06 12.64 -41.88
CA ASN A 77 -3.43 12.64 -41.36
C ASN A 77 -4.49 12.41 -42.44
N ALA A 78 -4.30 12.94 -43.67
CA ALA A 78 -5.21 12.68 -44.79
C ALA A 78 -5.15 11.21 -45.25
N GLU A 79 -3.95 10.63 -45.31
CA GLU A 79 -3.71 9.22 -45.58
C GLU A 79 -4.32 8.33 -44.49
N LEU A 80 -4.14 8.64 -43.21
CA LEU A 80 -4.74 7.90 -42.10
C LEU A 80 -6.27 7.99 -42.08
N ARG A 81 -6.86 9.08 -42.58
CA ARG A 81 -8.32 9.27 -42.73
C ARG A 81 -8.89 8.61 -43.99
N THR A 82 -8.10 8.48 -45.05
CA THR A 82 -8.51 7.77 -46.28
C THR A 82 -8.21 6.28 -46.22
N ARG A 83 -7.28 5.84 -45.35
CA ARG A 83 -7.09 4.44 -45.02
C ARG A 83 -8.39 3.90 -44.40
N PRO A 84 -9.05 2.90 -45.02
CA PRO A 84 -10.28 2.37 -44.48
C PRO A 84 -10.04 1.82 -43.07
N ALA A 85 -11.00 2.04 -42.17
CA ALA A 85 -10.95 1.47 -40.83
C ALA A 85 -10.78 -0.06 -40.95
N PRO A 86 -9.98 -0.71 -40.08
CA PRO A 86 -9.87 -2.16 -40.07
C PRO A 86 -11.27 -2.76 -39.96
N SER A 87 -11.62 -3.65 -40.89
CA SER A 87 -12.97 -4.18 -40.99
C SER A 87 -13.37 -4.86 -39.67
N PRO A 88 -14.60 -4.70 -39.17
CA PRO A 88 -15.02 -5.33 -37.91
C PRO A 88 -14.89 -6.86 -37.95
N ALA A 89 -14.84 -7.46 -39.14
CA ALA A 89 -14.53 -8.88 -39.34
C ALA A 89 -13.10 -9.26 -38.93
N SER A 90 -12.08 -8.42 -39.19
CA SER A 90 -10.69 -8.72 -38.81
C SER A 90 -10.42 -8.49 -37.32
N ASP A 91 -11.16 -7.59 -36.68
CA ASP A 91 -11.05 -7.29 -35.23
C ASP A 91 -11.96 -8.21 -34.37
N GLY A 92 -12.91 -8.92 -34.99
CA GLY A 92 -13.82 -9.84 -34.31
C GLY A 92 -13.12 -11.03 -33.66
N ALA A 93 -12.20 -11.71 -34.35
CA ALA A 93 -11.51 -12.88 -33.82
C ALA A 93 -10.64 -12.57 -32.57
N PRO A 94 -9.77 -11.52 -32.56
CA PRO A 94 -9.04 -11.12 -31.36
C PRO A 94 -9.93 -10.72 -30.18
N ARG A 95 -11.09 -10.10 -30.45
CA ARG A 95 -12.04 -9.67 -29.42
C ARG A 95 -12.81 -10.84 -28.82
N LEU A 96 -13.19 -11.85 -29.62
CA LEU A 96 -13.80 -13.08 -29.14
C LEU A 96 -12.82 -13.88 -28.25
N THR A 97 -11.55 -14.03 -28.66
CA THR A 97 -10.55 -14.72 -27.84
C THR A 97 -10.26 -13.97 -26.54
N ARG A 98 -10.20 -12.62 -26.57
CA ARG A 98 -10.06 -11.81 -25.36
C ARG A 98 -11.25 -11.99 -24.42
N HIS A 99 -12.48 -11.91 -24.93
CA HIS A 99 -13.68 -12.03 -24.10
C HIS A 99 -13.85 -13.46 -23.53
N ALA A 100 -13.41 -14.49 -24.25
CA ALA A 100 -13.32 -15.86 -23.72
C ALA A 100 -12.29 -15.96 -22.60
N ALA A 101 -11.09 -15.38 -22.77
CA ALA A 101 -10.06 -15.35 -21.73
C ALA A 101 -10.54 -14.61 -20.47
N GLU A 102 -11.15 -13.42 -20.62
CA GLU A 102 -11.75 -12.65 -19.52
C GLU A 102 -12.79 -13.47 -18.75
N ARG A 103 -13.67 -14.20 -19.45
CA ARG A 103 -14.63 -15.13 -18.82
C ARG A 103 -13.94 -16.23 -18.02
N THR A 104 -12.89 -16.86 -18.57
CA THR A 104 -12.16 -17.91 -17.85
C THR A 104 -11.43 -17.38 -16.62
N VAL A 105 -10.88 -16.16 -16.67
CA VAL A 105 -10.25 -15.49 -15.52
C VAL A 105 -11.28 -15.18 -14.43
N THR A 106 -12.47 -14.67 -14.79
CA THR A 106 -13.55 -14.43 -13.83
C THR A 106 -13.99 -15.72 -13.15
N MET A 107 -14.20 -16.80 -13.91
CA MET A 107 -14.60 -18.11 -13.36
C MET A 107 -13.52 -18.69 -12.43
N ALA A 108 -12.25 -18.67 -12.86
CA ALA A 108 -11.13 -19.14 -12.04
C ALA A 108 -10.98 -18.33 -10.74
N ARG A 109 -11.22 -17.01 -10.79
CA ARG A 109 -11.24 -16.15 -9.59
C ARG A 109 -12.39 -16.51 -8.65
N GLN A 110 -13.60 -16.68 -9.16
CA GLN A 110 -14.76 -17.05 -8.36
C GLN A 110 -14.55 -18.41 -7.66
N GLN A 111 -14.01 -19.40 -8.38
CA GLN A 111 -13.68 -20.71 -7.82
C GLN A 111 -12.55 -20.61 -6.76
N ALA A 112 -11.57 -19.73 -6.95
CA ALA A 112 -10.53 -19.49 -5.93
C ALA A 112 -11.09 -18.81 -4.67
N GLU A 113 -12.01 -17.86 -4.82
CA GLU A 113 -12.71 -17.21 -3.70
C GLU A 113 -13.58 -18.21 -2.93
N GLU A 114 -14.25 -19.15 -3.60
CA GLU A 114 -14.98 -20.28 -3.00
C GLU A 114 -14.04 -21.20 -2.21
N ILE A 115 -12.93 -21.66 -2.79
CA ILE A 115 -11.94 -22.51 -2.10
C ILE A 115 -11.37 -21.82 -0.85
N ILE A 116 -11.14 -20.50 -0.90
CA ILE A 116 -10.66 -19.72 0.24
C ILE A 116 -11.73 -19.62 1.35
N ALA A 117 -13.01 -19.45 0.99
CA ALA A 117 -14.11 -19.44 1.96
C ALA A 117 -14.24 -20.80 2.65
N ASP A 118 -14.25 -21.87 1.87
CA ASP A 118 -14.35 -23.27 2.34
C ASP A 118 -13.19 -23.64 3.29
N ALA A 119 -11.96 -23.26 2.92
CA ALA A 119 -10.77 -23.48 3.74
C ALA A 119 -10.83 -22.69 5.06
N ARG A 120 -11.36 -21.46 5.06
CA ARG A 120 -11.54 -20.64 6.26
C ARG A 120 -12.59 -21.24 7.20
N GLU A 121 -13.76 -21.64 6.68
CA GLU A 121 -14.80 -22.26 7.51
C GLU A 121 -14.29 -23.52 8.20
N ARG A 122 -13.59 -24.39 7.46
CA ARG A 122 -12.97 -25.61 8.02
C ARG A 122 -11.90 -25.30 9.07
N ALA A 123 -11.08 -24.27 8.85
CA ALA A 123 -10.08 -23.83 9.82
C ALA A 123 -10.72 -23.27 11.10
N GLU A 124 -11.77 -22.46 10.98
CA GLU A 124 -12.51 -21.94 12.14
C GLU A 124 -13.23 -23.04 12.91
N ALA A 125 -13.81 -24.04 12.22
CA ALA A 125 -14.43 -25.19 12.85
C ALA A 125 -13.40 -25.99 13.66
N ALA A 126 -12.25 -26.32 13.07
CA ALA A 126 -11.15 -26.99 13.75
C ALA A 126 -10.62 -26.18 14.95
N GLN A 127 -10.54 -24.85 14.83
CA GLN A 127 -10.14 -23.98 15.95
C GLN A 127 -11.21 -23.96 17.07
N ARG A 128 -12.50 -23.89 16.74
CA ARG A 128 -13.61 -23.96 17.71
C ARG A 128 -13.59 -25.30 18.46
N GLU A 129 -13.37 -26.41 17.75
CA GLU A 129 -13.22 -27.74 18.36
C GLU A 129 -12.02 -27.82 19.29
N ALA A 130 -10.85 -27.35 18.85
CA ALA A 130 -9.62 -27.34 19.65
C ALA A 130 -9.75 -26.48 20.92
N LEU A 131 -10.37 -25.29 20.83
CA LEU A 131 -10.66 -24.43 21.98
C LEU A 131 -11.62 -25.10 22.97
N THR A 132 -12.68 -25.74 22.46
CA THR A 132 -13.66 -26.45 23.29
C THR A 132 -13.02 -27.66 23.99
N TYR A 133 -12.23 -28.45 23.26
CA TYR A 133 -11.50 -29.59 23.79
C TYR A 133 -10.49 -29.20 24.87
N GLY A 134 -9.65 -28.19 24.60
CA GLY A 134 -8.72 -27.64 25.59
C GLY A 134 -9.42 -27.03 26.81
N GLY A 135 -10.61 -26.45 26.61
CA GLY A 135 -11.49 -25.98 27.69
C GLY A 135 -11.92 -27.13 28.61
N ARG A 136 -12.50 -28.21 28.07
CA ARG A 136 -12.93 -29.38 28.84
C ARG A 136 -11.78 -30.03 29.62
N ILE A 137 -10.59 -30.15 29.02
CA ILE A 137 -9.40 -30.69 29.71
C ILE A 137 -9.03 -29.79 30.89
N ARG A 138 -8.97 -28.47 30.69
CA ARG A 138 -8.64 -27.51 31.75
C ARG A 138 -9.65 -27.59 32.89
N GLU A 139 -10.94 -27.66 32.58
CA GLU A 139 -12.02 -27.77 33.56
C GLU A 139 -11.91 -29.07 34.38
N GLY A 140 -11.71 -30.22 33.72
CA GLY A 140 -11.48 -31.50 34.41
C GLY A 140 -10.25 -31.50 35.30
N LEU A 141 -9.14 -30.89 34.87
CA LEU A 141 -7.94 -30.70 35.71
C LEU A 141 -8.21 -29.77 36.90
N GLN A 142 -9.00 -28.70 36.72
CA GLN A 142 -9.41 -27.81 37.81
C GLN A 142 -10.30 -28.53 38.82
N ASP A 143 -11.19 -29.42 38.38
CA ASP A 143 -12.00 -30.27 39.26
C ASP A 143 -11.15 -31.27 40.06
N GLN A 144 -10.19 -31.93 39.42
CA GLN A 144 -9.24 -32.79 40.13
C GLN A 144 -8.43 -32.00 41.18
N ILE A 145 -7.98 -30.78 40.87
CA ILE A 145 -7.31 -29.90 41.83
C ILE A 145 -8.24 -29.50 42.98
N ARG A 146 -9.53 -29.22 42.71
CA ARG A 146 -10.55 -28.94 43.75
C ARG A 146 -10.75 -30.15 44.66
N GLN A 147 -10.92 -31.35 44.09
CA GLN A 147 -11.11 -32.60 44.83
C GLN A 147 -9.90 -32.94 45.70
N LEU A 148 -8.67 -32.87 45.15
CA LEU A 148 -7.45 -33.12 45.91
C LEU A 148 -7.28 -32.17 47.10
N ARG A 149 -7.62 -30.89 46.94
CA ARG A 149 -7.61 -29.91 48.05
C ARG A 149 -8.66 -30.24 49.11
N ALA A 150 -9.86 -30.68 48.72
CA ALA A 150 -10.89 -31.09 49.67
C ALA A 150 -10.46 -32.33 50.48
N LEU A 151 -9.88 -33.34 49.82
CA LEU A 151 -9.34 -34.54 50.47
C LEU A 151 -8.18 -34.21 51.41
N LEU A 152 -7.30 -33.27 51.05
CA LEU A 152 -6.22 -32.81 51.94
C LEU A 152 -6.80 -32.25 53.26
N ILE A 153 -7.79 -31.35 53.17
CA ILE A 153 -8.47 -30.75 54.33
C ILE A 153 -9.16 -31.82 55.19
N GLU A 154 -9.74 -32.85 54.58
CA GLU A 154 -10.37 -33.97 55.30
C GLU A 154 -9.33 -34.83 56.04
N LEU A 155 -8.20 -35.14 55.41
CA LEU A 155 -7.09 -35.86 56.04
C LEU A 155 -6.44 -35.06 57.18
N GLU A 156 -6.29 -33.75 57.02
CA GLU A 156 -5.83 -32.84 58.08
C GLU A 156 -6.78 -32.88 59.29
N LYS A 157 -8.10 -32.72 59.05
CA LYS A 157 -9.13 -32.85 60.10
C LYS A 157 -9.12 -34.21 60.80
N LYS A 158 -8.92 -35.29 60.06
CA LYS A 158 -8.82 -36.64 60.63
C LYS A 158 -7.56 -36.79 61.50
N THR A 159 -6.45 -36.19 61.07
CA THR A 159 -5.17 -36.20 61.80
C THR A 159 -5.26 -35.39 63.09
N THR A 160 -5.91 -34.22 63.07
CA THR A 160 -6.14 -33.45 64.31
C THR A 160 -7.08 -34.18 65.26
N LEU A 161 -8.17 -34.81 64.78
CA LEU A 161 -9.04 -35.65 65.61
C LEU A 161 -8.29 -36.81 66.30
N ILE A 162 -7.41 -37.50 65.57
CA ILE A 162 -6.60 -38.61 66.13
C ILE A 162 -5.61 -38.08 67.18
N THR A 163 -5.06 -36.88 66.98
CA THR A 163 -4.12 -36.26 67.92
C THR A 163 -4.82 -35.80 69.20
N ASP A 164 -6.05 -35.29 69.09
CA ASP A 164 -6.87 -34.80 70.21
C ASP A 164 -7.44 -35.93 71.09
N LEU A 165 -7.51 -37.16 70.57
CA LEU A 165 -7.98 -38.35 71.31
C LEU A 165 -6.99 -38.88 72.37
N GLY A 166 -5.75 -38.40 72.39
CA GLY A 166 -4.75 -38.71 73.42
C GLY A 166 -4.21 -40.16 73.40
N PRO A 167 -3.06 -40.42 74.06
CA PRO A 167 -2.55 -41.79 74.19
C PRO A 167 -3.44 -42.62 75.14
N PRO A 168 -3.64 -43.92 74.88
CA PRO A 168 -4.51 -44.76 75.71
C PRO A 168 -3.99 -44.85 77.14
N SER A 169 -4.78 -44.32 78.07
CA SER A 169 -4.52 -44.31 79.51
C SER A 169 -4.69 -45.71 80.12
N GLY A 170 -3.66 -46.54 80.01
CA GLY A 170 -3.74 -47.92 80.50
C GLY A 170 -2.43 -48.71 80.43
N ARG A 171 -1.44 -48.40 81.28
CA ARG A 171 -0.45 -49.38 81.72
C ARG A 171 -0.74 -49.76 83.17
N PRO A 172 -1.15 -51.00 83.49
CA PRO A 172 -1.26 -51.44 84.87
C PRO A 172 0.12 -51.47 85.53
N ALA A 173 0.20 -51.05 86.79
CA ALA A 173 1.46 -51.03 87.54
C ALA A 173 2.04 -52.44 87.72
N PRO A 174 3.37 -52.62 87.63
CA PRO A 174 3.99 -53.92 87.91
C PRO A 174 3.84 -54.24 89.39
N ASN A 175 3.18 -55.36 89.69
CA ASN A 175 2.98 -55.85 91.05
C ASN A 175 4.30 -56.42 91.59
N THR A 176 5.04 -55.64 92.38
CA THR A 176 6.30 -56.07 93.03
C THR A 176 6.01 -57.07 94.15
N ARG A 177 5.81 -58.33 93.78
CA ARG A 177 5.65 -59.45 94.72
C ARG A 177 6.87 -60.36 94.73
N LEU A 178 7.68 -60.16 95.76
CA LEU A 178 8.39 -61.18 96.56
C LEU A 178 9.37 -62.13 95.81
N GLY A 179 10.67 -62.01 96.12
CA GLY A 179 11.66 -62.99 95.67
C GLY A 179 13.12 -62.65 96.04
N ASP A 180 13.48 -62.90 97.30
CA ASP A 180 14.82 -63.16 97.87
C ASP A 180 14.56 -63.50 99.36
N VAL A 181 14.94 -64.63 99.97
CA VAL A 181 15.83 -65.74 99.60
C VAL A 181 17.29 -65.36 99.43
N SER A 182 17.92 -64.92 100.53
CA SER A 182 18.83 -65.82 101.27
C SER A 182 19.12 -65.36 102.69
#